data_AF-A0A923YPP5-F1
#
_entry.id   AF-A0A923YPP5-F1
#
_cell.length_a   1.000
_cell.length_b   1.000
_cell.length_c   1.000
_cell.angle_alpha   90.00
_cell.angle_beta   90.00
_cell.angle_gamma   90.00
#
_symmetry.space_group_name_H-M   'P 1'
#
loop_
_entity.id
_entity.type
_entity.pdbx_description
1 polymer ?
#
loop_
_entity_poly.entity_id
_entity_poly.type
_entity_poly.pdbx_seq_one_letter_code
_entity_poly.pdbx_strand_id
1 'polypeptide(L)'
;PEFFFLQIQGSGRLRAPDGSVMRIGYAGQNGLPYSGIGSILKAQGLLGDGPGQYQSSMQGIVKYLHEHPEDGRALMRQDASYVFFRELTGPDTGPIGALNVPVRPRVSLAADPAYVPLGAPVWLTTDRAPTNGLWVVQDTGGAIKGANRFDSFWGAGAEARLIAGGMDARGQALVLLPKGVLARLTGR
;
A
#
# COMPACT_ATOMS: atom_id res chain seq x y z
N PRO A 1 -12.16 0.89 -14.18
CA PRO A 1 -11.28 0.13 -13.25
C PRO A 1 -10.23 1.02 -12.56
N GLU A 2 -9.80 2.08 -13.24
CA GLU A 2 -8.83 3.09 -12.84
C GLU A 2 -9.12 3.66 -11.45
N PHE A 3 -10.37 4.05 -11.16
CA PHE A 3 -10.74 4.58 -9.84
C PHE A 3 -10.58 3.53 -8.72
N PHE A 4 -10.83 2.25 -9.01
CA PHE A 4 -10.60 1.17 -8.04
C PHE A 4 -9.10 1.02 -7.72
N PHE A 5 -8.22 1.09 -8.73
CA PHE A 5 -6.78 1.07 -8.50
C PHE A 5 -6.27 2.33 -7.81
N LEU A 6 -6.84 3.49 -8.10
CA LEU A 6 -6.56 4.72 -7.37
C LEU A 6 -6.85 4.56 -5.87
N GLN A 7 -7.95 3.87 -5.50
CA GLN A 7 -8.25 3.53 -4.10
C GLN A 7 -7.19 2.61 -3.49
N ILE A 8 -6.73 1.59 -4.21
CA ILE A 8 -5.65 0.70 -3.74
C ILE A 8 -4.35 1.47 -3.50
N GLN A 9 -4.02 2.44 -4.37
CA GLN A 9 -2.80 3.25 -4.25
C GLN A 9 -2.91 4.37 -3.19
N GLY A 10 -4.12 4.76 -2.79
CA GLY A 10 -4.37 5.78 -1.76
C GLY A 10 -4.05 7.23 -2.19
N SER A 11 -3.46 7.47 -3.35
CA SER A 11 -3.22 8.82 -3.89
C SER A 11 -3.09 8.82 -5.41
N GLY A 12 -3.27 9.99 -6.03
CA GLY A 12 -3.14 10.11 -7.47
C GLY A 12 -3.27 11.54 -8.01
N ARG A 13 -3.25 11.63 -9.34
CA ARG A 13 -3.42 12.87 -10.10
C ARG A 13 -4.61 12.71 -11.04
N LEU A 14 -5.59 13.58 -10.94
CA LEU A 14 -6.75 13.64 -11.82
C LEU A 14 -6.49 14.70 -12.89
N ARG A 15 -6.67 14.34 -14.15
CA ARG A 15 -6.65 15.31 -15.26
C ARG A 15 -8.08 15.68 -15.59
N ALA A 16 -8.42 16.96 -15.43
CA ALA A 16 -9.73 17.49 -15.79
C ALA A 16 -9.86 17.66 -17.31
N PRO A 17 -11.09 17.80 -17.84
CA PRO A 17 -11.33 17.99 -19.29
C PRO A 17 -10.64 19.21 -19.90
N ASP A 18 -10.38 20.25 -19.09
CA ASP A 18 -9.66 21.46 -19.47
C ASP A 18 -8.13 21.28 -19.48
N GLY A 19 -7.63 20.09 -19.13
CA GLY A 19 -6.21 19.76 -19.07
C GLY A 19 -5.55 20.07 -17.72
N SER A 20 -6.23 20.75 -16.79
CA SER A 20 -5.74 21.00 -15.44
C SER A 20 -5.55 19.69 -14.66
N VAL A 21 -4.62 19.70 -13.69
CA VAL A 21 -4.28 18.50 -12.92
C VAL A 21 -4.51 18.76 -11.44
N MET A 22 -5.46 18.01 -10.86
CA MET A 22 -5.75 18.00 -9.43
C MET A 22 -4.97 16.87 -8.76
N ARG A 23 -4.33 17.14 -7.63
CA ARG A 23 -3.68 16.12 -6.80
C ARG A 23 -4.65 15.71 -5.70
N ILE A 24 -4.77 14.41 -5.49
CA ILE A 24 -5.59 13.84 -4.43
C ILE A 24 -4.78 12.84 -3.61
N GLY A 25 -5.05 12.81 -2.31
CA GLY A 25 -4.43 11.89 -1.38
C GLY A 25 -5.43 11.33 -0.40
N TYR A 26 -5.04 10.28 0.31
CA TYR A 26 -5.84 9.60 1.31
C TYR A 26 -6.38 10.61 2.35
N ALA A 27 -7.67 10.48 2.65
CA ALA A 27 -8.37 11.21 3.71
C ALA A 27 -8.96 10.29 4.76
N GLY A 28 -9.24 9.03 4.41
CA GLY A 28 -9.85 8.06 5.30
C GLY A 28 -10.33 6.83 4.54
N GLN A 29 -10.86 5.86 5.27
CA GLN A 29 -11.53 4.68 4.71
C GLN A 29 -12.75 4.31 5.55
N ASN A 30 -13.67 3.55 4.97
CA ASN A 30 -14.90 3.11 5.63
C ASN A 30 -14.69 2.04 6.73
N GLY A 31 -13.46 1.59 6.95
CA GLY A 31 -13.11 0.61 8.00
C GLY A 31 -13.44 -0.85 7.66
N LEU A 32 -14.01 -1.11 6.49
CA LEU A 32 -14.31 -2.46 6.01
C LEU A 32 -13.05 -3.15 5.47
N PRO A 33 -12.99 -4.50 5.51
CA PRO A 33 -11.81 -5.24 5.08
C PRO A 33 -11.56 -5.09 3.57
N TYR A 34 -10.29 -4.93 3.22
CA TYR A 34 -9.85 -4.97 1.82
C TYR A 34 -9.86 -6.42 1.30
N SER A 35 -10.52 -6.64 0.17
CA SER A 35 -10.47 -7.91 -0.55
C SER A 35 -9.61 -7.79 -1.80
N GLY A 36 -8.44 -8.42 -1.77
CA GLY A 36 -7.49 -8.39 -2.89
C GLY A 36 -7.99 -9.16 -4.10
N ILE A 37 -8.56 -8.47 -5.08
CA ILE A 37 -9.11 -9.07 -6.31
C ILE A 37 -8.09 -9.90 -7.10
N GLY A 38 -6.80 -9.57 -7.02
CA GLY A 38 -5.74 -10.36 -7.66
C GLY A 38 -5.63 -11.78 -7.09
N SER A 39 -5.86 -11.95 -5.78
CA SER A 39 -5.86 -13.29 -5.16
C SER A 39 -7.06 -14.12 -5.62
N ILE A 40 -8.22 -13.49 -5.79
CA ILE A 40 -9.45 -14.12 -6.28
C ILE A 40 -9.26 -14.58 -7.73
N LEU A 41 -8.76 -13.70 -8.60
CA LEU A 41 -8.49 -14.02 -10.00
C LEU A 41 -7.44 -15.13 -10.16
N LYS A 42 -6.42 -15.14 -9.29
CA LYS A 42 -5.42 -16.22 -9.26
C LYS A 42 -6.04 -17.55 -8.82
N ALA A 43 -6.89 -17.54 -7.79
CA ALA A 43 -7.60 -18.74 -7.33
C ALA A 43 -8.57 -19.30 -8.39
N GLN A 44 -9.11 -18.44 -9.24
CA GLN A 44 -9.94 -18.81 -10.39
C GLN A 44 -9.12 -19.27 -11.62
N GLY A 45 -7.78 -19.26 -11.54
CA GLY A 45 -6.90 -19.65 -12.64
C GLY A 45 -6.82 -18.64 -13.77
N LEU A 46 -7.29 -17.40 -13.58
CA LEU A 46 -7.29 -16.36 -14.61
C LEU A 46 -5.96 -15.61 -14.70
N LEU A 47 -5.20 -15.54 -13.60
CA LEU A 47 -3.86 -14.91 -13.55
C LEU A 47 -2.74 -15.95 -13.42
N GLY A 48 -1.65 -15.77 -14.17
CA GLY A 48 -0.41 -16.53 -14.03
C GLY A 48 0.15 -17.08 -15.35
N ASP A 49 1.30 -17.75 -15.27
CA ASP A 49 2.04 -18.26 -16.43
C ASP A 49 1.56 -19.65 -16.92
N GLY A 50 0.50 -20.19 -16.32
CA GLY A 50 -0.15 -21.47 -16.67
C GLY A 50 -1.36 -21.28 -17.60
N PRO A 51 -2.53 -21.91 -17.35
CA PRO A 51 -3.74 -21.67 -18.16
C PRO A 51 -4.33 -20.26 -18.00
N GLY A 52 -3.73 -19.41 -17.16
CA GLY A 52 -4.13 -18.03 -16.95
C GLY A 52 -3.87 -17.18 -18.18
N GLN A 53 -4.93 -16.54 -18.69
CA GLN A 53 -4.84 -15.70 -19.89
C GLN A 53 -4.21 -14.32 -19.61
N TYR A 54 -4.04 -13.97 -18.32
CA TYR A 54 -3.58 -12.66 -17.88
C TYR A 54 -2.32 -12.78 -17.01
N GLN A 55 -1.41 -11.81 -17.18
CA GLN A 55 -0.21 -11.71 -16.37
C GLN A 55 -0.56 -11.57 -14.89
N SER A 56 0.22 -12.19 -13.98
CA SER A 56 0.07 -12.02 -12.53
C SER A 56 0.61 -10.67 -12.05
N SER A 57 0.10 -9.58 -12.65
CA SER A 57 0.51 -8.20 -12.44
C SER A 57 -0.72 -7.28 -12.39
N MET A 58 -0.53 -6.05 -11.91
CA MET A 58 -1.60 -5.04 -11.93
C MET A 58 -2.10 -4.80 -13.36
N GLN A 59 -1.20 -4.83 -14.36
CA GLN A 59 -1.54 -4.67 -15.77
C GLN A 59 -2.44 -5.81 -16.27
N GLY A 60 -2.16 -7.05 -15.86
CA GLY A 60 -3.01 -8.20 -16.19
C GLY A 60 -4.40 -8.08 -15.60
N ILE A 61 -4.52 -7.64 -14.34
CA ILE A 61 -5.82 -7.41 -13.68
C ILE A 61 -6.59 -6.30 -14.41
N VAL A 62 -5.95 -5.16 -14.69
CA VAL A 62 -6.57 -4.06 -15.44
C VAL A 62 -7.09 -4.54 -16.79
N LYS A 63 -6.29 -5.31 -17.53
CA LYS A 63 -6.67 -5.88 -18.82
C LYS A 63 -7.92 -6.75 -18.70
N TYR A 64 -7.96 -7.69 -17.76
CA TYR A 64 -9.13 -8.53 -17.50
C TYR A 64 -10.39 -7.68 -17.22
N LEU A 65 -10.28 -6.67 -16.36
CA LEU A 65 -11.42 -5.81 -16.00
C LEU A 65 -11.97 -4.98 -17.17
N HIS A 66 -11.13 -4.65 -18.16
CA HIS A 66 -11.58 -3.98 -19.38
C HIS A 66 -12.24 -4.94 -20.37
N GLU A 67 -11.72 -6.16 -20.50
CA GLU A 67 -12.26 -7.18 -21.41
C GLU A 67 -13.55 -7.82 -20.86
N HIS A 68 -13.72 -7.84 -19.54
CA HIS A 68 -14.88 -8.41 -18.83
C HIS A 68 -15.56 -7.37 -17.92
N PRO A 69 -16.25 -6.35 -18.46
CA PRO A 69 -16.75 -5.22 -17.67
C PRO A 69 -17.88 -5.59 -16.68
N GLU A 70 -18.66 -6.64 -16.94
CA GLU A 70 -19.71 -7.09 -16.02
C GLU A 70 -19.12 -7.86 -14.84
N ASP A 71 -18.33 -8.90 -15.13
CA ASP A 71 -17.62 -9.70 -14.13
C ASP A 71 -16.65 -8.83 -13.32
N GLY A 72 -15.96 -7.91 -13.98
CA GLY A 72 -15.06 -6.96 -13.33
C GLY A 72 -15.78 -6.04 -12.34
N ARG A 73 -17.00 -5.58 -12.65
CA ARG A 73 -17.83 -4.83 -11.69
C ARG A 73 -18.25 -5.70 -10.51
N ALA A 74 -18.67 -6.94 -10.76
CA ALA A 74 -19.03 -7.87 -9.69
C ALA A 74 -17.83 -8.19 -8.78
N LEU A 75 -16.65 -8.40 -9.37
CA LEU A 75 -15.40 -8.67 -8.65
C LEU A 75 -14.96 -7.48 -7.80
N MET A 76 -14.94 -6.26 -8.34
CA MET A 76 -14.60 -5.06 -7.57
C MET A 76 -15.57 -4.80 -6.41
N ARG A 77 -16.85 -5.18 -6.54
CA ARG A 77 -17.85 -5.06 -5.45
C ARG A 77 -17.63 -6.06 -4.31
N GLN A 78 -16.82 -7.10 -4.49
CA GLN A 78 -16.43 -8.00 -3.39
C GLN A 78 -15.48 -7.30 -2.42
N ASP A 79 -14.76 -6.27 -2.88
CA ASP A 79 -14.01 -5.39 -2.01
C ASP A 79 -14.95 -4.40 -1.32
N ALA A 80 -15.24 -4.68 -0.04
CA ALA A 80 -16.07 -3.81 0.79
C ALA A 80 -15.30 -2.57 1.25
N SER A 81 -13.96 -2.56 1.16
CA SER A 81 -13.15 -1.40 1.49
C SER A 81 -13.43 -0.25 0.53
N TYR A 82 -13.56 0.95 1.07
CA TYR A 82 -13.71 2.18 0.28
C TYR A 82 -12.80 3.27 0.83
N VAL A 83 -12.01 3.88 -0.05
CA VAL A 83 -11.05 4.93 0.29
C VAL A 83 -11.61 6.30 -0.08
N PHE A 84 -11.59 7.22 0.87
CA PHE A 84 -11.95 8.62 0.69
C PHE A 84 -10.70 9.45 0.46
N PHE A 85 -10.83 10.45 -0.40
CA PHE A 85 -9.73 11.33 -0.79
C PHE A 85 -10.00 12.77 -0.40
N ARG A 86 -8.92 13.52 -0.23
CA ARG A 86 -8.92 14.98 -0.12
C ARG A 86 -8.00 15.55 -1.19
N GLU A 87 -8.30 16.79 -1.58
CA GLU A 87 -7.40 17.57 -2.42
C GLU A 87 -6.08 17.84 -1.69
N LEU A 88 -4.97 17.72 -2.41
CA LEU A 88 -3.64 18.09 -1.94
C LEU A 88 -3.26 19.44 -2.55
N THR A 89 -3.33 20.50 -1.74
CA THR A 89 -2.91 21.85 -2.11
C THR A 89 -1.46 22.11 -1.69
N GLY A 90 -0.77 23.00 -2.41
CA GLY A 90 0.62 23.36 -2.13
C GLY A 90 1.67 22.51 -2.87
N PRO A 91 2.96 22.64 -2.50
CA PRO A 91 4.07 22.04 -3.24
C PRO A 91 3.98 20.51 -3.26
N ASP A 92 4.49 19.90 -4.33
CA ASP A 92 4.53 18.44 -4.44
C ASP A 92 5.61 17.85 -3.54
N THR A 93 5.22 17.55 -2.30
CA THR A 93 6.07 16.89 -1.32
C THR A 93 6.01 15.36 -1.42
N GLY A 94 5.39 14.80 -2.47
CA GLY A 94 5.12 13.37 -2.59
C GLY A 94 3.80 12.94 -1.92
N PRO A 95 3.53 11.62 -1.87
CA PRO A 95 2.32 11.09 -1.26
C PRO A 95 2.30 11.38 0.25
N ILE A 96 1.11 11.63 0.79
CA ILE A 96 0.88 11.78 2.23
C ILE A 96 0.41 10.44 2.77
N GLY A 97 1.17 9.86 3.70
CA GLY A 97 0.80 8.59 4.33
C GLY A 97 -0.28 8.76 5.41
N ALA A 98 -0.74 7.65 5.96
CA ALA A 98 -1.75 7.61 7.02
C ALA A 98 -1.39 8.42 8.29
N LEU A 99 -0.12 8.68 8.56
CA LEU A 99 0.34 9.56 9.65
C LEU A 99 0.17 11.06 9.33
N ASN A 100 -0.43 11.41 8.18
CA ASN A 100 -0.63 12.79 7.73
C ASN A 100 0.69 13.56 7.51
N VAL A 101 1.76 12.83 7.17
CA VAL A 101 3.07 13.39 6.80
C VAL A 101 3.51 12.82 5.44
N PRO A 102 4.37 13.54 4.68
CA PRO A 102 4.90 13.01 3.43
C PRO A 102 5.69 11.72 3.65
N VAL A 103 5.41 10.68 2.87
CA VAL A 103 6.25 9.48 2.83
C VAL A 103 7.54 9.76 2.05
N ARG A 104 8.62 9.12 2.47
CA ARG A 104 9.99 9.34 2.01
C ARG A 104 10.62 8.03 1.60
N PRO A 105 11.19 7.95 0.38
CA PRO A 105 11.86 6.74 -0.09
C PRO A 105 12.94 6.29 0.90
N ARG A 106 13.01 4.99 1.16
CA ARG A 106 14.02 4.38 2.07
C ARG A 106 13.94 4.86 3.53
N VAL A 107 12.80 5.42 3.94
CA VAL A 107 12.54 5.88 5.31
C VAL A 107 11.18 5.40 5.80
N SER A 108 10.14 5.51 4.96
CA SER A 108 8.76 5.20 5.36
C SER A 108 8.41 3.72 5.19
N LEU A 109 7.71 3.17 6.19
CA LEU A 109 7.01 1.89 6.12
C LEU A 109 5.49 2.08 6.21
N ALA A 110 4.77 1.17 5.57
CA ALA A 110 3.39 0.85 5.94
C ALA A 110 3.36 -0.38 6.86
N ALA A 111 2.49 -0.35 7.87
CA ALA A 111 2.27 -1.45 8.79
C ALA A 111 0.78 -1.56 9.17
N ASP A 112 0.43 -2.63 9.90
CA ASP A 112 -0.89 -2.78 10.51
C ASP A 112 -0.96 -1.98 11.82
N PRO A 113 -1.79 -0.92 11.92
CA PRO A 113 -1.88 -0.06 13.11
C PRO A 113 -2.43 -0.78 14.34
N ALA A 114 -3.06 -1.94 14.16
CA ALA A 114 -3.50 -2.79 15.28
C ALA A 114 -2.32 -3.41 16.05
N TYR A 115 -1.15 -3.50 15.42
CA TYR A 115 0.06 -4.11 16.00
C TYR A 115 1.22 -3.13 16.14
N VAL A 116 1.40 -2.21 15.18
CA VAL A 116 2.51 -1.26 15.15
C VAL A 116 1.96 0.16 15.03
N PRO A 117 2.14 1.02 16.06
CA PRO A 117 1.64 2.39 16.02
C PRO A 117 2.22 3.20 14.86
N LEU A 118 1.40 4.04 14.23
CA LEU A 118 1.91 5.05 13.31
C LEU A 118 2.89 5.98 14.06
N GLY A 119 4.01 6.30 13.41
CA GLY A 119 5.13 7.05 13.95
C GLY A 119 6.21 6.20 14.61
N ALA A 120 5.97 4.90 14.83
CA ALA A 120 6.95 4.03 15.48
C ALA A 120 8.20 3.83 14.59
N PRO A 121 9.42 4.01 15.14
CA PRO A 121 10.63 3.56 14.48
C PRO A 121 10.71 2.03 14.51
N VAL A 122 11.06 1.42 13.39
CA VAL A 122 11.16 -0.03 13.23
C VAL A 122 12.51 -0.38 12.63
N TRP A 123 13.22 -1.31 13.27
CA TRP A 123 14.44 -1.90 12.71
C TRP A 123 14.11 -3.19 11.98
N LEU A 124 14.38 -3.24 10.67
CA LEU A 124 14.18 -4.42 9.84
C LEU A 124 15.48 -5.20 9.68
N THR A 125 15.39 -6.51 9.83
CA THR A 125 16.46 -7.47 9.52
C THR A 125 15.88 -8.60 8.68
N THR A 126 16.26 -8.64 7.41
CA THR A 126 15.65 -9.48 6.38
C THR A 126 16.72 -10.14 5.51
N ASP A 127 16.30 -11.14 4.74
CA ASP A 127 17.09 -11.80 3.71
C ASP A 127 17.35 -10.93 2.45
N ARG A 128 16.74 -9.74 2.37
CA ARG A 128 17.04 -8.73 1.33
C ARG A 128 17.78 -7.55 1.93
N ALA A 129 19.07 -7.44 1.62
CA ALA A 129 19.92 -6.37 2.15
C ALA A 129 19.36 -4.95 2.01
N PRO A 130 18.68 -4.55 0.91
CA PRO A 130 18.13 -3.20 0.78
C PRO A 130 17.09 -2.84 1.86
N THR A 131 16.33 -3.81 2.37
CA THR A 131 15.30 -3.56 3.39
C THR A 131 15.85 -3.46 4.81
N ASN A 132 17.12 -3.81 5.02
CA ASN A 132 17.72 -3.84 6.35
C ASN A 132 18.01 -2.42 6.86
N GLY A 133 17.71 -2.17 8.13
CA GLY A 133 18.01 -0.90 8.79
C GLY A 133 16.80 -0.26 9.47
N LEU A 134 16.94 1.03 9.78
CA LEU A 134 15.92 1.81 10.48
C LEU A 134 14.91 2.41 9.50
N TRP A 135 13.64 2.27 9.86
CA TRP A 135 12.51 2.85 9.16
C TRP A 135 11.54 3.51 10.15
N VAL A 136 10.56 4.26 9.63
CA VAL A 136 9.48 4.86 10.42
C VAL A 136 8.14 4.45 9.80
N VAL A 137 7.23 3.93 10.62
CA VAL A 137 5.86 3.63 10.17
C VAL A 137 5.12 4.94 9.95
N GLN A 138 4.91 5.33 8.71
CA GLN A 138 4.22 6.60 8.37
C GLN A 138 2.95 6.37 7.56
N ASP A 139 2.66 5.11 7.24
CA ASP A 139 1.54 4.73 6.41
C ASP A 139 0.90 3.42 6.88
N THR A 140 -0.23 3.07 6.26
CA THR A 140 -0.87 1.77 6.40
C THR A 140 -1.46 1.31 5.07
N GLY A 141 -1.89 0.06 4.97
CA GLY A 141 -2.54 -0.45 3.78
C GLY A 141 -3.50 -1.60 4.09
N GLY A 142 -4.58 -1.70 3.31
CA GLY A 142 -5.58 -2.76 3.48
C GLY A 142 -5.00 -4.17 3.36
N ALA A 143 -3.97 -4.36 2.54
CA ALA A 143 -3.26 -5.63 2.37
C ALA A 143 -2.15 -5.88 3.41
N ILE A 144 -1.83 -4.89 4.25
CA ILE A 144 -0.74 -4.96 5.22
C ILE A 144 -1.36 -5.30 6.57
N LYS A 145 -1.39 -6.59 6.89
CA LYS A 145 -2.08 -7.14 8.06
C LYS A 145 -1.18 -8.06 8.88
N GLY A 146 -1.29 -7.95 10.20
CA GLY A 146 -0.56 -8.78 11.17
C GLY A 146 0.70 -8.14 11.76
N ALA A 147 1.24 -8.79 12.79
CA ALA A 147 2.30 -8.24 13.64
C ALA A 147 3.68 -8.09 12.96
N ASN A 148 4.00 -8.96 12.00
CA ASN A 148 5.30 -8.96 11.30
C ASN A 148 5.12 -8.80 9.78
N ARG A 149 4.27 -7.84 9.37
CA ARG A 149 3.99 -7.52 7.97
C ARG A 149 4.20 -6.03 7.73
N PHE A 150 5.15 -5.72 6.84
CA PHE A 150 5.52 -4.36 6.49
C PHE A 150 5.58 -4.21 4.98
N ASP A 151 5.34 -2.99 4.50
CA ASP A 151 5.59 -2.59 3.12
C ASP A 151 6.54 -1.40 3.09
N SER A 152 7.58 -1.48 2.26
CA SER A 152 8.66 -0.49 2.24
C SER A 152 8.49 0.49 1.10
N PHE A 153 8.52 1.78 1.40
CA PHE A 153 8.33 2.82 0.39
C PHE A 153 9.66 3.16 -0.29
N TRP A 154 9.74 2.95 -1.60
CA TRP A 154 10.94 3.16 -2.42
C TRP A 154 10.88 4.39 -3.32
N GLY A 155 9.79 5.17 -3.25
CA GLY A 155 9.58 6.33 -4.11
C GLY A 155 8.93 5.98 -5.45
N ALA A 156 9.19 6.83 -6.44
CA ALA A 156 8.64 6.71 -7.78
C ALA A 156 9.76 6.59 -8.82
N GLY A 157 9.42 6.09 -10.01
CA GLY A 157 10.35 5.95 -11.13
C GLY A 157 10.84 4.51 -11.34
N ALA A 158 11.72 4.33 -12.34
CA ALA A 158 12.16 3.02 -12.78
C ALA A 158 12.96 2.25 -11.71
N GLU A 159 13.84 2.94 -10.98
CA GLU A 159 14.62 2.34 -9.88
C GLU A 159 13.72 1.81 -8.76
N ALA A 160 12.75 2.63 -8.32
CA ALA A 160 11.77 2.22 -7.30
C ALA A 160 10.97 1.00 -7.75
N ARG A 161 10.59 0.92 -9.04
CA ARG A 161 9.90 -0.25 -9.60
C ARG A 161 10.77 -1.51 -9.62
N LEU A 162 12.06 -1.38 -9.93
CA LEU A 162 12.99 -2.51 -9.94
C LEU A 162 13.18 -3.07 -8.53
N ILE A 163 13.33 -2.19 -7.53
CA ILE A 163 13.49 -2.59 -6.14
C ILE A 163 12.18 -3.19 -5.60
N ALA A 164 11.06 -2.47 -5.73
CA ALA A 164 9.77 -2.89 -5.19
C ALA A 164 9.20 -4.13 -5.90
N GLY A 165 9.40 -4.27 -7.21
CA GLY A 165 8.86 -5.39 -8.01
C GLY A 165 9.43 -6.76 -7.61
N GLY A 166 10.62 -6.78 -6.99
CA GLY A 166 11.21 -8.00 -6.43
C GLY A 166 10.98 -8.16 -4.93
N MET A 167 10.26 -7.24 -4.26
CA MET A 167 10.29 -7.14 -2.80
C MET A 167 9.31 -8.11 -2.13
N ASP A 168 9.75 -9.35 -2.01
CA ASP A 168 9.24 -10.34 -1.06
C ASP A 168 10.44 -10.84 -0.23
N ALA A 169 10.46 -10.50 1.05
CA ALA A 169 11.59 -10.68 1.95
C ALA A 169 11.10 -11.30 3.26
N ARG A 170 11.87 -12.27 3.78
CA ARG A 170 11.62 -12.89 5.09
C ARG A 170 12.56 -12.30 6.12
N GLY A 171 12.03 -12.01 7.30
CA GLY A 171 12.82 -11.38 8.35
C GLY A 171 12.07 -11.07 9.62
N GLN A 172 12.73 -10.28 10.45
CA GLN A 172 12.25 -9.81 11.74
C GLN A 172 12.17 -8.28 11.75
N ALA A 173 11.16 -7.77 12.43
CA ALA A 173 10.99 -6.36 12.73
C ALA A 173 11.06 -6.13 14.24
N LEU A 174 11.89 -5.18 14.66
CA LEU A 174 11.95 -4.71 16.03
C LEU A 174 11.32 -3.33 16.13
N VAL A 175 10.22 -3.21 16.86
CA VAL A 175 9.57 -1.93 17.13
C VAL A 175 10.30 -1.24 18.27
N LEU A 176 10.81 -0.03 18.01
CA LEU A 176 11.51 0.76 19.01
C LEU A 176 10.52 1.62 19.78
N LEU A 177 10.44 1.42 21.09
CA LEU A 177 9.57 2.20 21.97
C LEU A 177 10.36 3.22 22.78
N PRO A 178 9.84 4.43 23.00
CA PRO A 178 10.41 5.35 23.98
C PRO A 178 10.50 4.69 25.36
N LYS A 179 11.61 4.91 26.09
CA LYS A 179 11.83 4.28 27.41
C LYS A 179 10.69 4.54 28.41
N GLY A 180 10.08 5.73 28.37
CA GLY A 180 8.94 6.08 29.22
C GLY A 180 7.66 5.30 28.89
N VAL A 181 7.44 4.94 27.61
CA VAL A 181 6.32 4.06 27.20
C VAL A 181 6.54 2.67 27.75
N LEU A 182 7.77 2.15 27.64
CA LEU A 182 8.13 0.83 28.19
C LEU A 182 7.96 0.78 29.72
N ALA A 183 8.43 1.80 30.45
CA ALA A 183 8.26 1.92 31.90
C ALA A 183 6.78 1.85 32.29
N ARG A 184 5.92 2.66 31.64
CA ARG A 184 4.47 2.65 31.85
C ARG A 184 3.84 1.29 31.57
N LEU A 185 4.22 0.62 30.48
CA LEU A 185 3.68 -0.70 30.12
C LEU A 185 4.12 -1.81 31.09
N THR A 186 5.31 -1.67 31.66
CA THR A 186 5.92 -2.70 32.54
C THR A 186 5.71 -2.44 34.03
N GLY A 187 5.02 -1.35 34.40
CA GLY A 187 4.71 -1.02 35.80
C GLY A 187 5.96 -0.79 36.66
N ARG A 188 7.08 -0.41 36.04
CA ARG A 188 8.33 -0.01 36.73
C ARG A 188 8.53 1.48 36.62
#